data_AF-A0A2E8PNL0-F1
#
_entry.id   AF-A0A2E8PNL0-F1
#
_cell.length_a   1.000
_cell.length_b   1.000
_cell.length_c   1.000
_cell.angle_alpha   90.00
_cell.angle_beta   90.00
_cell.angle_gamma   90.00
#
_symmetry.space_group_name_H-M   'P 1'
#
loop_
_entity.id
_entity.type
_entity.pdbx_description
1 polymer ?
#
loop_
_entity_poly.entity_id
_entity_poly.type
_entity_poly.pdbx_seq_one_letter_code
_entity_poly.pdbx_strand_id
1 'polypeptide(L)'
;MSFRLQDHAFFRPAVLVFSIFTLAQLISGSILYVEKIGLHPAGALEYYRGSETMLEVYPERPDRFRNPATFYGLLKTAVSHSLAYGLFAFLLLHLLRSLLPDGPRRKPAEWLGIMVYSTAFLDIFSGFLVTYGPVELAYIRTPIFSAFVGSTAACAFWLIRISLTRYPEKYDWGTDGLRVDVEEHSRLAEAASKKSSTKQTQGAPSV
;
A
#
# COMPACT_ATOMS: atom_id res chain seq x y z
N MET A 1 6.81 -37.52 4.78
CA MET A 1 5.85 -36.70 3.98
C MET A 1 6.50 -35.33 3.79
N SER A 2 6.97 -34.98 2.60
CA SER A 2 7.62 -33.67 2.35
C SER A 2 6.59 -32.70 1.75
N PHE A 3 6.13 -31.74 2.52
CA PHE A 3 5.41 -30.60 1.96
C PHE A 3 6.44 -29.54 1.56
N ARG A 4 6.43 -29.09 0.30
CA ARG A 4 7.12 -27.85 -0.05
C ARG A 4 6.29 -26.71 0.53
N LEU A 5 6.80 -26.02 1.53
CA LEU A 5 6.31 -24.73 2.05
C LEU A 5 6.22 -23.60 1.00
N GLN A 6 6.45 -23.90 -0.29
CA GLN A 6 6.84 -22.98 -1.35
C GLN A 6 5.81 -22.87 -2.49
N ASP A 7 4.65 -23.53 -2.40
CA ASP A 7 3.67 -23.51 -3.49
C ASP A 7 2.71 -22.31 -3.35
N HIS A 8 3.16 -21.15 -3.82
CA HIS A 8 2.34 -19.93 -3.90
C HIS A 8 1.06 -20.12 -4.74
N ALA A 9 0.93 -21.23 -5.48
CA ALA A 9 -0.26 -21.61 -6.22
C ALA A 9 -1.54 -21.54 -5.37
N PHE A 10 -1.46 -21.89 -4.08
CA PHE A 10 -2.60 -21.80 -3.16
C PHE A 10 -3.07 -20.35 -2.93
N PHE A 11 -2.16 -19.38 -2.88
CA PHE A 11 -2.48 -17.98 -2.57
C PHE A 11 -2.87 -17.15 -3.80
N ARG A 12 -2.56 -17.61 -5.02
CA ARG A 12 -2.86 -16.88 -6.26
C ARG A 12 -4.33 -16.51 -6.43
N PRO A 13 -5.31 -17.40 -6.18
CA PRO A 13 -6.73 -17.02 -6.25
C PRO A 13 -7.08 -15.88 -5.27
N ALA A 14 -6.56 -15.94 -4.05
CA ALA A 14 -6.80 -14.89 -3.04
C ALA A 14 -6.19 -13.55 -3.47
N VAL A 15 -4.96 -13.55 -4.00
CA VAL A 15 -4.30 -12.34 -4.52
C VAL A 15 -5.04 -11.77 -5.74
N LEU A 16 -5.53 -12.63 -6.63
CA LEU A 16 -6.33 -12.23 -7.79
C LEU A 16 -7.64 -11.56 -7.36
N VAL A 17 -8.39 -12.18 -6.45
CA VAL A 17 -9.64 -11.62 -5.91
C VAL A 17 -9.37 -10.30 -5.18
N PHE A 18 -8.35 -10.24 -4.33
CA PHE A 18 -7.93 -9.02 -3.65
C PHE A 18 -7.60 -7.89 -4.63
N SER A 19 -6.92 -8.20 -5.73
CA SER A 19 -6.53 -7.21 -6.74
C SER A 19 -7.73 -6.72 -7.56
N ILE A 20 -8.68 -7.60 -7.90
CA ILE A 20 -9.95 -7.21 -8.55
C ILE A 20 -10.76 -6.32 -7.62
N PHE A 21 -10.87 -6.69 -6.34
CA PHE A 21 -11.58 -5.90 -5.34
C PHE A 21 -10.94 -4.54 -5.13
N THR A 22 -9.60 -4.48 -5.13
CA THR A 22 -8.83 -3.24 -5.13
C THR A 22 -9.21 -2.34 -6.31
N LEU A 23 -9.25 -2.87 -7.54
CA LEU A 23 -9.63 -2.09 -8.71
C LEU A 23 -11.08 -1.58 -8.60
N ALA A 24 -12.01 -2.42 -8.15
CA ALA A 24 -13.39 -2.02 -7.92
C ALA A 24 -13.50 -0.89 -6.88
N GLN A 25 -12.73 -0.98 -5.78
CA GLN A 25 -12.64 0.06 -4.75
C GLN A 25 -12.06 1.37 -5.29
N LEU A 26 -11.05 1.30 -6.16
CA LEU A 26 -10.49 2.49 -6.81
C LEU A 26 -11.48 3.15 -7.77
N ILE A 27 -12.22 2.36 -8.54
CA ILE A 27 -13.25 2.86 -9.46
C ILE A 27 -14.36 3.55 -8.67
N SER A 28 -14.90 2.90 -7.63
CA SER A 28 -15.96 3.48 -6.81
C SER A 28 -15.49 4.74 -6.07
N GLY A 29 -14.28 4.72 -5.52
CA GLY A 29 -13.65 5.90 -4.91
C GLY A 29 -13.44 7.05 -5.89
N SER A 30 -13.06 6.74 -7.14
CA SER A 30 -12.90 7.75 -8.20
C SER A 30 -14.22 8.38 -8.62
N ILE A 31 -15.28 7.57 -8.73
CA ILE A 31 -16.64 8.09 -9.01
C ILE A 31 -17.05 9.06 -7.89
N LEU A 32 -16.87 8.65 -6.63
CA LEU A 32 -17.18 9.52 -5.47
C LEU A 32 -16.33 10.79 -5.44
N TYR A 33 -15.07 10.73 -5.84
CA TYR A 33 -14.21 11.90 -5.95
C TYR A 33 -14.75 12.88 -7.01
N VAL A 34 -15.10 12.38 -8.19
CA VAL A 34 -15.64 13.21 -9.29
C VAL A 34 -16.99 13.82 -8.91
N GLU A 35 -17.86 13.05 -8.25
CA GLU A 35 -19.17 13.53 -7.81
C GLU A 35 -19.06 14.59 -6.71
N LYS A 36 -18.23 14.34 -5.69
CA LYS A 36 -18.11 15.23 -4.53
C LYS A 36 -17.24 16.44 -4.82
N ILE A 37 -16.05 16.24 -5.33
CA ILE A 37 -15.05 17.28 -5.52
C ILE A 37 -15.10 17.76 -6.96
N GLY A 38 -15.03 16.83 -7.91
CA GLY A 38 -14.89 17.14 -9.33
C GLY A 38 -13.42 17.16 -9.77
N LEU A 39 -13.19 17.18 -11.08
CA LEU A 39 -11.83 17.19 -11.64
C LEU A 39 -11.24 18.60 -11.77
N HIS A 40 -12.09 19.63 -11.75
CA HIS A 40 -11.67 21.02 -11.89
C HIS A 40 -11.20 21.61 -10.54
N PRO A 41 -10.15 22.46 -10.52
CA PRO A 41 -9.65 23.10 -9.30
C PRO A 41 -10.72 23.85 -8.49
N ALA A 42 -11.68 24.49 -9.16
CA ALA A 42 -12.83 25.14 -8.52
C ALA A 42 -13.59 24.19 -7.58
N GLY A 43 -13.74 22.91 -7.96
CA GLY A 43 -14.43 21.93 -7.13
C GLY A 43 -13.67 21.55 -5.87
N ALA A 44 -12.33 21.54 -5.92
CA ALA A 44 -11.49 21.41 -4.73
C ALA A 44 -11.61 22.65 -3.84
N LEU A 45 -11.53 23.84 -4.44
CA LEU A 45 -11.66 25.10 -3.71
C LEU A 45 -13.01 25.20 -2.98
N GLU A 46 -14.10 24.87 -3.66
CA GLU A 46 -15.45 24.84 -3.08
C GLU A 46 -15.60 23.78 -1.99
N TYR A 47 -15.04 22.58 -2.18
CA TYR A 47 -15.13 21.52 -1.17
C TYR A 47 -14.39 21.89 0.13
N TYR A 48 -13.23 22.55 0.01
CA TYR A 48 -12.37 22.83 1.16
C TYR A 48 -12.59 24.21 1.77
N ARG A 49 -12.82 25.25 0.97
CA ARG A 49 -13.02 26.65 1.43
C ARG A 49 -14.44 27.17 1.31
N GLY A 50 -15.34 26.40 0.71
CA GLY A 50 -16.73 26.80 0.53
C GLY A 50 -16.99 27.57 -0.75
N SER A 51 -18.27 27.78 -1.02
CA SER A 51 -18.78 28.36 -2.27
C SER A 51 -18.37 29.82 -2.49
N GLU A 52 -18.41 30.64 -1.44
CA GLU A 52 -18.10 32.06 -1.54
C GLU A 52 -16.67 32.28 -2.07
N THR A 53 -15.68 31.64 -1.45
CA THR A 53 -14.27 31.71 -1.91
C THR A 53 -14.08 31.10 -3.30
N MET A 54 -14.87 30.08 -3.68
CA MET A 54 -14.80 29.54 -5.03
C MET A 54 -15.29 30.54 -6.07
N LEU A 55 -16.41 31.23 -5.82
CA LEU A 55 -16.99 32.22 -6.73
C LEU A 55 -16.14 33.48 -6.86
N GLU A 56 -15.38 33.85 -5.83
CA GLU A 56 -14.40 34.94 -5.91
C GLU A 56 -13.31 34.65 -6.97
N VAL A 57 -12.89 33.39 -7.10
CA VAL A 57 -11.82 32.97 -8.03
C VAL A 57 -12.39 32.51 -9.38
N TYR A 58 -13.57 31.88 -9.39
CA TYR A 58 -14.22 31.30 -10.56
C TYR A 58 -15.70 31.74 -10.62
N PRO A 59 -15.98 33.02 -10.93
CA PRO A 59 -17.33 33.60 -10.87
C PRO A 59 -18.31 32.98 -11.87
N GLU A 60 -17.82 32.31 -12.91
CA GLU A 60 -18.62 31.63 -13.93
C GLU A 60 -19.11 30.23 -13.51
N ARG A 61 -18.62 29.70 -12.38
CA ARG A 61 -18.94 28.35 -11.93
C ARG A 61 -20.27 28.30 -11.17
N PRO A 62 -21.03 27.20 -11.31
CA PRO A 62 -22.27 27.03 -10.56
C PRO A 62 -21.97 26.83 -9.07
N ASP A 63 -22.75 27.51 -8.23
CA ASP A 63 -22.68 27.40 -6.78
C ASP A 63 -23.42 26.13 -6.29
N ARG A 64 -22.77 25.31 -5.45
CA ARG A 64 -23.39 24.16 -4.76
C ARG A 64 -23.71 24.43 -3.28
N PHE A 65 -23.66 25.69 -2.84
CA PHE A 65 -23.97 26.19 -1.50
C PHE A 65 -23.24 25.44 -0.38
N ARG A 66 -21.93 25.25 -0.54
CA ARG A 66 -21.10 24.53 0.43
C ARG A 66 -20.45 25.46 1.44
N ASN A 67 -20.50 25.04 2.70
CA ASN A 67 -19.71 25.63 3.76
C ASN A 67 -18.24 25.17 3.69
N PRO A 68 -17.30 25.99 4.19
CA PRO A 68 -15.89 25.61 4.29
C PRO A 68 -15.69 24.37 5.16
N ALA A 69 -14.67 23.58 4.84
CA ALA A 69 -14.28 22.46 5.67
C ALA A 69 -13.67 22.97 6.98
N THR A 70 -14.15 22.44 8.11
CA THR A 70 -13.58 22.76 9.43
C THR A 70 -12.31 21.95 9.69
N PHE A 71 -11.39 22.49 10.50
CA PHE A 71 -10.17 21.76 10.92
C PHE A 71 -10.50 20.38 11.49
N TYR A 72 -11.51 20.31 12.36
CA TYR A 72 -11.99 19.06 12.95
C TYR A 72 -12.53 18.07 11.90
N GLY A 73 -13.29 18.56 10.91
CA GLY A 73 -13.79 17.75 9.80
C GLY A 73 -12.66 17.18 8.95
N LEU A 74 -11.64 18.00 8.65
CA LEU A 74 -10.44 17.57 7.94
C LEU A 74 -9.65 16.53 8.74
N LEU A 75 -9.43 16.77 10.04
CA LEU A 75 -8.69 15.85 10.89
C LEU A 75 -9.39 14.49 11.02
N LYS A 76 -10.72 14.48 11.19
CA LYS A 76 -11.52 13.24 11.23
C LYS A 76 -11.35 12.43 9.94
N THR A 77 -11.33 13.11 8.80
CA THR A 77 -11.14 12.49 7.49
C THR A 77 -9.70 11.99 7.35
N ALA A 78 -8.71 12.82 7.70
CA ALA A 78 -7.30 12.49 7.59
C ALA A 78 -6.90 11.29 8.45
N VAL A 79 -7.39 11.18 9.69
CA VAL A 79 -7.09 10.04 10.57
C VAL A 79 -7.63 8.74 10.00
N SER A 80 -8.90 8.73 9.57
CA SER A 80 -9.53 7.53 8.97
C SER A 80 -8.85 7.11 7.66
N HIS A 81 -8.49 8.08 6.81
CA HIS A 81 -7.79 7.82 5.56
C HIS A 81 -6.35 7.37 5.81
N SER A 82 -5.65 7.95 6.79
CA SER A 82 -4.27 7.54 7.12
C SER A 82 -4.21 6.08 7.54
N LEU A 83 -5.15 5.62 8.37
CA LEU A 83 -5.22 4.23 8.79
C LEU A 83 -5.58 3.31 7.60
N ALA A 84 -6.63 3.66 6.86
CA ALA A 84 -7.10 2.84 5.74
C ALA A 84 -6.06 2.75 4.61
N TYR A 85 -5.55 3.89 4.15
CA TYR A 85 -4.56 3.96 3.08
C TYR A 85 -3.22 3.40 3.52
N GLY A 86 -2.79 3.63 4.76
CA GLY A 86 -1.56 3.08 5.31
C GLY A 86 -1.55 1.55 5.32
N LEU A 87 -2.62 0.93 5.84
CA LEU A 87 -2.77 -0.53 5.85
C LEU A 87 -2.89 -1.09 4.43
N PHE A 88 -3.66 -0.41 3.58
CA PHE A 88 -3.88 -0.85 2.21
C PHE A 88 -2.61 -0.78 1.35
N ALA A 89 -1.86 0.32 1.42
CA ALA A 89 -0.56 0.46 0.77
C ALA A 89 0.44 -0.56 1.29
N PHE A 90 0.44 -0.83 2.61
CA PHE A 90 1.27 -1.86 3.22
C PHE A 90 0.96 -3.24 2.64
N LEU A 91 -0.31 -3.63 2.58
CA LEU A 91 -0.73 -4.93 2.03
C LEU A 91 -0.36 -5.06 0.55
N LEU A 92 -0.59 -4.03 -0.26
CA LEU A 92 -0.24 -4.04 -1.68
C LEU A 92 1.27 -4.21 -1.89
N LEU A 93 2.09 -3.41 -1.22
CA LEU A 93 3.54 -3.51 -1.32
C LEU A 93 4.05 -4.83 -0.77
N HIS A 94 3.50 -5.29 0.36
CA HIS A 94 3.85 -6.57 0.95
C HIS A 94 3.57 -7.72 -0.03
N LEU A 95 2.38 -7.78 -0.62
CA LEU A 95 2.03 -8.81 -1.60
C LEU A 95 2.91 -8.72 -2.86
N LEU A 96 3.14 -7.51 -3.37
CA LEU A 96 3.96 -7.32 -4.57
C LEU A 96 5.42 -7.74 -4.34
N ARG A 97 5.99 -7.40 -3.17
CA ARG A 97 7.35 -7.80 -2.78
C ARG A 97 7.44 -9.30 -2.52
N SER A 98 6.46 -9.90 -1.83
CA SER A 98 6.49 -11.32 -1.46
C SER A 98 6.30 -12.26 -2.65
N LEU A 99 5.71 -11.78 -3.75
CA LEU A 99 5.47 -12.58 -4.96
C LEU A 99 6.53 -12.36 -6.06
N LEU A 100 7.40 -11.36 -5.91
CA LEU A 100 8.45 -11.07 -6.89
C LEU A 100 9.80 -11.60 -6.40
N PRO A 101 10.46 -12.50 -7.15
CA PRO A 101 11.78 -12.99 -6.77
C PRO A 101 12.81 -11.85 -6.77
N ASP A 102 13.88 -12.06 -6.01
CA ASP A 102 15.01 -11.15 -5.99
C ASP A 102 15.62 -11.07 -7.40
N GLY A 103 15.61 -9.86 -7.97
CA GLY A 103 15.97 -9.67 -9.36
C GLY A 103 15.58 -8.30 -9.92
N PRO A 104 15.68 -8.09 -11.25
CA PRO A 104 15.49 -6.80 -11.89
C PRO A 104 14.08 -6.23 -11.72
N ARG A 105 13.08 -7.08 -11.41
CA ARG A 105 11.68 -6.68 -11.20
C ARG A 105 11.39 -6.19 -9.79
N ARG A 106 12.28 -6.42 -8.82
CA ARG A 106 12.09 -5.99 -7.43
C ARG A 106 12.18 -4.48 -7.28
N LYS A 107 13.18 -3.85 -7.90
CA LYS A 107 13.38 -2.38 -7.81
C LYS A 107 12.18 -1.58 -8.33
N PRO A 108 11.61 -1.88 -9.51
CA PRO A 108 10.41 -1.15 -9.97
C PRO A 108 9.19 -1.36 -9.05
N ALA A 109 9.04 -2.54 -8.43
CA ALA A 109 7.97 -2.79 -7.46
C ALA A 109 8.15 -1.98 -6.16
N GLU A 110 9.39 -1.84 -5.68
CA GLU A 110 9.71 -0.98 -4.53
C GLU A 110 9.43 0.49 -4.84
N TRP A 111 9.85 0.98 -6.01
CA TRP A 111 9.54 2.33 -6.46
C TRP A 111 8.04 2.59 -6.57
N LEU A 112 7.29 1.62 -7.10
CA LEU A 112 5.84 1.72 -7.19
C LEU A 112 5.20 1.75 -5.80
N GLY A 113 5.71 0.96 -4.85
CA GLY A 113 5.30 1.01 -3.45
C GLY A 113 5.56 2.38 -2.81
N ILE A 114 6.76 2.94 -3.00
CA ILE A 114 7.10 4.29 -2.53
C ILE A 114 6.14 5.32 -3.14
N MET A 115 5.86 5.23 -4.44
CA MET A 115 4.89 6.11 -5.10
C MET A 115 3.49 6.02 -4.49
N VAL A 116 2.98 4.82 -4.21
CA VAL A 116 1.67 4.65 -3.54
C VAL A 116 1.66 5.31 -2.17
N TYR A 117 2.69 5.10 -1.34
CA TYR A 117 2.78 5.74 -0.03
C TYR A 117 2.87 7.26 -0.10
N SER A 118 3.76 7.78 -0.96
CA SER A 118 3.96 9.22 -1.09
C SER A 118 2.71 9.91 -1.62
N THR A 119 2.05 9.35 -2.63
CA THR A 119 0.82 9.91 -3.18
C THR A 119 -0.37 9.78 -2.24
N ALA A 120 -0.49 8.69 -1.47
CA ALA A 120 -1.51 8.56 -0.43
C ALA A 120 -1.33 9.62 0.67
N PHE A 121 -0.09 9.83 1.12
CA PHE A 121 0.23 10.87 2.10
C PHE A 121 -0.09 12.26 1.56
N LEU A 122 0.35 12.56 0.33
CA LEU A 122 0.06 13.83 -0.33
C LEU A 122 -1.44 14.02 -0.56
N ASP A 123 -2.19 12.97 -0.86
CA ASP A 123 -3.65 13.04 -1.05
C ASP A 123 -4.33 13.52 0.24
N ILE A 124 -3.99 12.89 1.36
CA ILE A 124 -4.48 13.26 2.69
C ILE A 124 -4.06 14.68 3.06
N PHE A 125 -2.78 15.00 2.88
CA PHE A 125 -2.21 16.29 3.27
C PHE A 125 -2.73 17.44 2.39
N SER A 126 -3.03 17.18 1.12
CA SER A 126 -3.49 18.19 0.18
C SER A 126 -4.79 18.87 0.60
N GLY A 127 -5.67 18.20 1.36
CA GLY A 127 -6.86 18.85 1.91
C GLY A 127 -6.53 20.01 2.87
N PHE A 128 -5.49 19.85 3.70
CA PHE A 128 -5.01 20.92 4.57
C PHE A 128 -4.35 22.04 3.78
N LEU A 129 -3.55 21.68 2.77
CA LEU A 129 -2.91 22.65 1.89
C LEU A 129 -3.93 23.51 1.14
N VAL A 130 -4.97 22.90 0.57
CA VAL A 130 -6.04 23.64 -0.11
C VAL A 130 -6.82 24.49 0.90
N THR A 131 -7.04 24.03 2.12
CA THR A 131 -7.81 24.79 3.12
C THR A 131 -7.04 26.01 3.65
N TYR A 132 -5.76 25.84 4.00
CA TYR A 132 -4.98 26.83 4.74
C TYR A 132 -3.87 27.53 3.94
N GLY A 133 -3.57 27.07 2.72
CA GLY A 133 -2.50 27.63 1.89
C GLY A 133 -2.96 28.75 0.95
N PRO A 134 -2.22 29.00 -0.14
CA PRO A 134 -2.69 29.82 -1.26
C PRO A 134 -3.77 29.11 -2.10
N VAL A 135 -4.62 29.87 -2.82
CA VAL A 135 -5.72 29.31 -3.64
C VAL A 135 -5.22 28.46 -4.80
N GLU A 136 -4.00 28.73 -5.27
CA GLU A 136 -3.31 28.01 -6.34
C GLU A 136 -3.02 26.55 -5.97
N LEU A 137 -3.01 26.22 -4.68
CA LEU A 137 -2.88 24.82 -4.25
C LEU A 137 -4.14 24.00 -4.56
N ALA A 138 -5.26 24.59 -4.97
CA ALA A 138 -6.39 23.84 -5.51
C ALA A 138 -6.01 23.05 -6.78
N TYR A 139 -5.05 23.54 -7.58
CA TYR A 139 -4.64 22.88 -8.83
C TYR A 139 -3.90 21.56 -8.60
N ILE A 140 -3.25 21.37 -7.45
CA ILE A 140 -2.47 20.16 -7.18
C ILE A 140 -3.35 18.98 -6.71
N ARG A 141 -4.61 19.23 -6.32
CA ARG A 141 -5.50 18.19 -5.75
C ARG A 141 -5.75 17.05 -6.73
N THR A 142 -6.24 17.37 -7.93
CA THR A 142 -6.57 16.36 -8.95
C THR A 142 -5.34 15.59 -9.42
N PRO A 143 -4.19 16.22 -9.76
CA PRO A 143 -2.96 15.50 -10.09
C PRO A 143 -2.50 14.52 -9.00
N ILE A 144 -2.54 14.92 -7.72
CA ILE A 144 -2.16 14.05 -6.60
C ILE A 144 -3.13 12.86 -6.49
N PHE A 145 -4.43 13.12 -6.55
CA PHE A 145 -5.45 12.08 -6.52
C PHE A 145 -5.27 11.09 -7.67
N SER A 146 -5.07 11.59 -8.90
CA SER A 146 -4.82 10.76 -10.07
C SER A 146 -3.52 9.96 -9.95
N ALA A 147 -2.46 10.53 -9.37
CA ALA A 147 -1.22 9.82 -9.11
C ALA A 147 -1.43 8.67 -8.12
N PHE A 148 -2.18 8.90 -7.03
CA PHE A 148 -2.50 7.87 -6.04
C PHE A 148 -3.34 6.72 -6.63
N VAL A 149 -4.42 7.05 -7.35
CA VAL A 149 -5.26 6.06 -8.02
C VAL A 149 -4.44 5.29 -9.07
N GLY A 150 -3.66 6.00 -9.88
CA GLY A 150 -2.84 5.42 -10.94
C GLY A 150 -1.76 4.48 -10.43
N SER A 151 -0.99 4.87 -9.41
CA SER A 151 0.04 4.01 -8.83
C SER A 151 -0.56 2.78 -8.15
N THR A 152 -1.70 2.94 -7.48
CA THR A 152 -2.39 1.82 -6.82
C THR A 152 -2.97 0.85 -7.86
N ALA A 153 -3.60 1.37 -8.92
CA ALA A 153 -4.10 0.55 -10.02
C ALA A 153 -2.96 -0.22 -10.70
N ALA A 154 -1.80 0.43 -10.92
CA ALA A 154 -0.62 -0.24 -11.47
C ALA A 154 -0.15 -1.40 -10.59
N CYS A 155 -0.12 -1.24 -9.25
CA CYS A 155 0.17 -2.34 -8.33
C CYS A 155 -0.82 -3.50 -8.51
N ALA A 156 -2.12 -3.20 -8.53
CA ALA A 156 -3.16 -4.21 -8.66
C ALA A 156 -3.10 -4.94 -10.01
N PHE A 157 -2.90 -4.22 -11.12
CA PHE A 157 -2.71 -4.84 -12.44
C PHE A 157 -1.47 -5.73 -12.48
N TRP A 158 -0.38 -5.31 -11.83
CA TRP A 158 0.82 -6.15 -11.75
C TRP A 158 0.56 -7.42 -10.92
N LEU A 159 -0.13 -7.32 -9.79
CA LEU A 159 -0.53 -8.49 -8.98
C LEU A 159 -1.46 -9.44 -9.74
N ILE A 160 -2.42 -8.92 -10.51
CA ILE A 160 -3.26 -9.71 -11.42
C ILE A 160 -2.38 -10.43 -12.43
N ARG A 161 -1.48 -9.71 -13.09
CA ARG A 161 -0.56 -10.28 -14.08
C ARG A 161 0.29 -11.40 -13.46
N ILE A 162 0.85 -11.20 -12.26
CA ILE A 162 1.62 -12.23 -11.53
C ILE A 162 0.74 -13.44 -11.18
N SER A 163 -0.51 -13.20 -10.79
CA SER A 163 -1.44 -14.28 -10.43
C SER A 163 -1.85 -15.13 -11.63
N LEU A 164 -2.00 -14.51 -12.81
CA LEU A 164 -2.44 -15.16 -14.05
C LEU A 164 -1.28 -15.80 -14.83
N THR A 165 -0.13 -15.13 -14.92
CA THR A 165 1.04 -15.73 -15.54
C THR A 165 1.64 -16.71 -14.56
N ARG A 166 1.63 -18.01 -14.88
CA ARG A 166 2.41 -19.02 -14.14
C ARG A 166 3.88 -18.63 -14.24
N TYR A 167 4.37 -17.78 -13.34
CA TYR A 167 5.80 -17.48 -13.29
C TYR A 167 6.51 -18.79 -12.97
N PRO A 168 7.35 -19.30 -13.90
CA PRO A 168 8.04 -20.56 -13.73
C PRO A 168 9.41 -20.25 -13.14
N GLU A 169 9.47 -19.53 -12.03
CA GLU A 169 10.74 -19.32 -11.34
C GLU A 169 10.62 -19.91 -9.96
N LYS A 170 11.49 -20.91 -9.70
CA LYS A 170 11.74 -21.39 -8.35
C LYS A 170 12.16 -20.19 -7.53
N TYR A 171 11.30 -19.76 -6.64
CA TYR A 171 11.61 -18.73 -5.66
C TYR A 171 12.63 -19.35 -4.70
N ASP A 172 13.92 -19.06 -4.93
CA ASP A 172 14.99 -19.48 -4.04
C ASP A 172 15.13 -18.43 -2.94
N TRP A 173 14.58 -18.71 -1.76
CA TRP A 173 14.63 -17.84 -0.59
C TRP A 173 16.00 -17.90 0.10
N GLY A 174 17.06 -18.25 -0.63
CA GLY A 174 18.39 -18.47 -0.08
C GLY A 174 18.52 -19.81 0.66
N THR A 175 17.75 -20.82 0.24
CA THR A 175 17.95 -22.20 0.70
C THR A 175 18.00 -23.14 -0.48
N ASP A 176 18.83 -22.82 -1.45
CA ASP A 176 19.60 -23.72 -2.31
C ASP A 176 18.96 -25.08 -2.61
N GLY A 177 17.66 -25.15 -2.94
CA GLY A 177 16.94 -26.42 -3.06
C GLY A 177 17.23 -27.46 -1.96
N LEU A 178 17.65 -27.05 -0.76
CA LEU A 178 18.03 -27.96 0.31
C LEU A 178 16.75 -28.69 0.70
N ARG A 179 16.64 -29.96 0.30
CA ARG A 179 15.73 -30.88 0.93
C ARG A 179 16.19 -30.97 2.37
N VAL A 180 15.57 -30.20 3.25
CA VAL A 180 15.74 -30.38 4.68
C VAL A 180 15.13 -31.74 4.96
N ASP A 181 15.98 -32.77 5.04
CA ASP A 181 15.56 -34.05 5.55
C ASP A 181 15.18 -33.81 7.02
N VAL A 182 13.91 -34.05 7.32
CA VAL A 182 13.34 -33.80 8.64
C VAL A 182 14.08 -34.61 9.70
N GLU A 183 14.57 -35.80 9.35
CA GLU A 183 15.38 -36.62 10.25
C GLU A 183 16.76 -36.01 10.49
N GLU A 184 17.41 -35.51 9.44
CA GLU A 184 18.73 -34.88 9.56
C GLU A 184 18.66 -33.59 10.38
N HIS A 185 17.66 -32.75 10.13
CA HIS A 185 17.45 -31.52 10.89
C HIS A 185 17.13 -31.80 12.37
N SER A 186 16.30 -32.81 12.64
CA SER A 186 15.97 -33.22 14.01
C SER A 186 17.19 -33.75 14.75
N ARG A 187 18.04 -34.56 14.09
CA ARG A 187 19.32 -35.02 14.66
C ARG A 187 20.27 -33.88 14.97
N LEU A 188 20.40 -32.91 14.06
CA LEU A 188 21.26 -31.74 14.26
C LEU A 188 20.76 -30.86 15.41
N ALA A 189 19.44 -30.67 15.52
CA ALA A 189 18.83 -29.92 16.63
C ALA A 189 19.04 -30.63 17.98
N GLU A 190 18.87 -31.95 18.05
CA GLU A 190 19.16 -32.74 19.26
C GLU A 190 20.65 -32.70 19.65
N ALA A 191 21.55 -32.81 18.67
CA ALA A 191 22.98 -32.72 18.91
C ALA A 191 23.40 -31.32 19.43
N ALA A 192 22.80 -30.26 18.89
CA ALA A 192 23.01 -28.89 19.34
C ALA A 192 22.45 -28.67 20.77
N SER A 193 21.26 -29.21 21.06
CA SER A 193 20.67 -29.23 22.40
C SER A 193 21.58 -29.91 23.44
N LYS A 194 22.13 -31.09 23.10
CA LYS A 194 23.05 -31.83 23.98
C LYS A 194 24.36 -31.08 24.21
N LYS A 195 24.92 -30.41 23.19
CA LYS A 195 26.12 -29.56 23.30
C LYS A 195 25.88 -28.27 24.11
N SER A 196 24.68 -27.71 24.04
CA SER A 196 24.27 -26.54 24.84
C SER A 196 24.15 -26.92 26.33
N SER A 197 23.54 -28.06 26.62
CA SER A 197 23.38 -28.61 27.97
C SER A 197 24.73 -28.93 28.65
N THR A 198 25.75 -29.35 27.89
CA THR A 198 27.09 -29.66 28.44
C THR A 198 27.93 -28.43 28.80
N LYS A 199 27.56 -27.22 28.35
CA LYS A 199 28.26 -25.99 28.73
C LYS A 199 27.78 -25.38 30.04
N GLN A 200 26.65 -25.83 30.59
CA GLN A 200 26.09 -25.28 31.83
C GLN A 200 26.64 -25.92 33.12
N THR A 201 27.52 -26.94 33.02
CA THR A 201 28.10 -27.65 34.18
C THR A 201 29.55 -27.30 34.48
N GLN A 202 30.19 -26.38 33.75
CA GLN A 202 31.46 -25.80 34.20
C GLN A 202 31.16 -24.85 35.36
N GLY A 203 31.21 -25.40 36.58
CA GLY A 203 31.08 -24.65 37.83
C GLY A 203 32.00 -23.43 37.82
N ALA A 204 31.46 -22.30 38.28
CA ALA A 204 32.20 -21.06 38.39
C ALA A 204 33.51 -21.30 39.17
N PRO A 205 34.65 -20.76 38.71
CA PRO A 205 35.90 -20.87 39.45
C PRO A 205 35.72 -20.23 40.83
N SER A 206 35.97 -21.00 41.88
CA SER A 206 35.96 -20.52 43.26
C SER A 206 37.04 -19.45 43.44
N VAL A 207 36.62 -18.28 43.92
CA VAL A 207 37.48 -17.15 44.33
C VAL A 207 38.02 -17.41 45.73
#